data_AF-A0A920W6L4-F1
#
_entry.id   AF-A0A920W6L4-F1
#
_cell.length_a   1.000
_cell.length_b   1.000
_cell.length_c   1.000
_cell.angle_alpha   90.00
_cell.angle_beta   90.00
_cell.angle_gamma   90.00
#
_symmetry.space_group_name_H-M   'P 1'
#
loop_
_entity.id
_entity.type
_entity.pdbx_description
1 polymer ?
#
loop_
_entity_poly.entity_id
_entity_poly.type
_entity_poly.pdbx_seq_one_letter_code
_entity_poly.pdbx_strand_id
1 'polypeptide(L)'
;MSQPEAWLLGRVEGVSDAMMPVAHSLVQARRELLMLQEELITTEFLASPGGAASIGFHIAHINGSLDRLFSYARGEQLTLSQRSYLEREDAIAHNTG
;
A
#
# COMPACT_ATOMS: atom_id res chain seq x y z
N MET A 1 -19.91 15.57 -1.18
CA MET A 1 -19.09 16.01 -2.33
C MET A 1 -17.82 15.17 -2.32
N SER A 2 -17.39 14.61 -3.45
CA SER A 2 -16.12 13.88 -3.50
C SER A 2 -14.96 14.84 -3.22
N GLN A 3 -13.96 14.40 -2.46
CA GLN A 3 -12.74 15.18 -2.30
C GLN A 3 -12.04 15.33 -3.66
N PRO A 4 -11.38 16.47 -3.94
CA PRO A 4 -10.54 16.60 -5.14
C PRO A 4 -9.42 15.56 -5.15
N GLU A 5 -9.04 15.10 -6.34
CA GLU A 5 -7.90 14.20 -6.54
C GLU A 5 -6.60 14.84 -6.02
N ALA A 6 -5.66 14.01 -5.57
CA ALA A 6 -4.43 14.46 -4.92
C ALA A 6 -3.62 15.48 -5.74
N TRP A 7 -3.61 15.35 -7.07
CA TRP A 7 -2.88 16.27 -7.95
C TRP A 7 -3.47 17.68 -8.02
N LEU A 8 -4.76 17.84 -7.69
CA LEU A 8 -5.44 19.14 -7.63
C LEU A 8 -5.20 19.89 -6.32
N LEU A 9 -4.58 19.26 -5.33
CA LEU A 9 -4.37 19.84 -4.00
C LEU A 9 -3.01 20.55 -3.84
N GLY A 10 -2.27 20.68 -4.94
CA GLY A 10 -0.96 21.30 -4.95
C GLY A 10 0.15 20.33 -4.57
N ARG A 11 1.29 20.89 -4.16
CA ARG A 11 2.55 20.16 -4.01
C ARG A 11 2.58 19.35 -2.72
N VAL A 12 3.24 18.20 -2.78
CA VAL A 12 3.68 17.49 -1.57
C VAL A 12 5.01 18.09 -1.10
N GLU A 13 5.05 18.56 0.14
CA GLU A 13 6.25 19.17 0.73
C GLU A 13 7.43 18.18 0.73
N GLY A 14 8.63 18.67 0.43
CA GLY A 14 9.83 17.85 0.37
C GLY A 14 9.98 16.97 -0.89
N VAL A 15 9.01 16.99 -1.81
CA VAL A 15 9.07 16.23 -3.08
C VAL A 15 9.51 17.14 -4.23
N SER A 16 10.48 16.66 -5.03
CA SER A 16 10.94 17.36 -6.24
C SER A 16 9.89 17.33 -7.35
N ASP A 17 9.96 18.29 -8.28
CA ASP A 17 8.99 18.40 -9.39
C ASP A 17 8.94 17.12 -10.23
N ALA A 18 10.10 16.52 -10.49
CA ALA A 18 10.21 15.27 -11.24
C ALA A 18 9.50 14.09 -10.56
N MET A 19 9.43 14.08 -9.22
CA MET A 19 8.79 13.01 -8.44
C MET A 19 7.34 13.32 -8.05
N MET A 20 6.84 14.53 -8.35
CA MET A 20 5.51 14.96 -7.95
C MET A 20 4.40 14.02 -8.44
N PRO A 21 4.39 13.51 -9.69
CA PRO A 21 3.35 12.58 -10.14
C PRO A 21 3.31 11.28 -9.34
N VAL A 22 4.48 10.77 -8.93
CA VAL A 22 4.60 9.58 -8.08
C VAL A 22 4.04 9.87 -6.69
N ALA A 23 4.41 11.00 -6.10
CA ALA A 23 3.90 11.39 -4.79
C ALA A 23 2.37 11.58 -4.79
N HIS A 24 1.82 12.24 -5.80
CA HIS A 24 0.37 12.36 -5.95
C HIS A 24 -0.32 11.01 -6.10
N SER A 25 0.26 10.09 -6.87
CA SER A 25 -0.28 8.74 -7.05
C SER A 25 -0.32 7.97 -5.73
N LEU A 26 0.76 8.02 -4.93
CA LEU A 26 0.81 7.36 -3.62
C LEU A 26 -0.16 7.99 -2.61
N VAL A 27 -0.30 9.32 -2.62
CA VAL A 27 -1.28 10.03 -1.77
C VAL A 27 -2.71 9.66 -2.16
N GLN A 28 -3.02 9.62 -3.46
CA GLN A 28 -4.33 9.24 -3.97
C GLN A 28 -4.67 7.80 -3.58
N ALA A 29 -3.77 6.85 -3.88
CA ALA A 29 -3.96 5.45 -3.53
C ALA A 29 -4.19 5.25 -2.03
N ARG A 30 -3.41 5.93 -1.17
CA ARG A 30 -3.60 5.85 0.29
C ARG A 30 -4.98 6.34 0.72
N ARG A 31 -5.49 7.42 0.11
CA ARG A 31 -6.83 7.95 0.44
C ARG A 31 -7.93 6.97 0.03
N GLU A 32 -7.84 6.42 -1.17
CA GLU A 32 -8.80 5.45 -1.68
C GLU A 32 -8.82 4.20 -0.82
N LEU A 33 -7.65 3.69 -0.43
CA LEU A 33 -7.57 2.55 0.49
C LEU A 33 -8.23 2.83 1.85
N LEU A 34 -8.07 4.04 2.40
CA LEU A 34 -8.72 4.42 3.66
C LEU A 34 -10.23 4.62 3.51
N MET A 35 -10.70 5.12 2.37
CA MET A 35 -12.15 5.24 2.11
C MET A 35 -12.79 3.86 2.00
N LEU A 36 -12.15 2.93 1.29
CA LEU A 36 -12.63 1.56 1.13
C LEU A 36 -12.58 0.76 2.44
N GLN A 37 -11.72 1.15 3.41
CA GLN A 37 -11.62 0.48 4.69
C GLN A 37 -12.96 0.43 5.45
N GLU A 38 -13.78 1.49 5.36
CA GLU A 38 -15.08 1.55 6.03
C GLU A 38 -16.13 0.64 5.37
N GLU A 39 -15.93 0.30 4.09
CA GLU A 39 -16.85 -0.52 3.29
C GLU A 39 -16.47 -2.00 3.26
N LEU A 40 -15.27 -2.36 3.73
CA LEU A 40 -14.74 -3.72 3.67
C LEU A 40 -15.32 -4.62 4.76
N ILE A 41 -16.10 -5.62 4.33
CA ILE A 41 -16.59 -6.68 5.22
C ILE A 41 -15.47 -7.70 5.44
N THR A 42 -15.29 -8.18 6.68
CA THR A 42 -14.24 -9.15 7.06
C THR A 42 -14.19 -10.39 6.15
N THR A 43 -15.35 -10.87 5.69
CA THR A 43 -15.42 -12.04 4.79
C THR A 43 -14.86 -11.75 3.40
N GLU A 44 -15.05 -10.55 2.86
CA GLU A 44 -14.51 -10.14 1.56
C GLU A 44 -13.02 -9.85 1.67
N PHE A 45 -12.59 -9.29 2.80
CA PHE A 45 -11.19 -8.99 3.08
C PHE A 45 -10.28 -10.23 3.01
N LEU A 46 -10.80 -11.37 3.48
CA LEU A 46 -10.09 -12.66 3.50
C LEU A 46 -10.40 -13.56 2.29
N ALA A 47 -11.35 -13.17 1.43
CA ALA A 47 -11.77 -14.02 0.31
C ALA A 47 -10.69 -14.09 -0.78
N SER A 48 -10.52 -15.29 -1.33
CA SER A 48 -9.60 -15.59 -2.44
C SER A 48 -10.36 -16.25 -3.60
N PRO A 49 -11.30 -15.53 -4.26
CA PRO A 49 -12.15 -16.10 -5.29
C PRO A 49 -11.31 -16.60 -6.47
N GLY A 50 -11.53 -17.85 -6.87
CA GLY A 50 -10.78 -18.46 -7.98
C GLY A 50 -9.28 -18.62 -7.72
N GLY A 51 -8.84 -18.57 -6.46
CA GLY A 51 -7.41 -18.65 -6.10
C GLY A 51 -6.65 -17.33 -6.29
N ALA A 52 -7.33 -16.22 -6.56
CA ALA A 52 -6.72 -14.89 -6.53
C ALA A 52 -6.25 -14.55 -5.10
N ALA A 53 -5.27 -13.66 -4.98
CA ALA A 53 -4.83 -13.20 -3.68
C ALA A 53 -5.93 -12.36 -3.01
N SER A 54 -6.03 -12.46 -1.69
CA SER A 54 -7.05 -11.73 -0.92
C SER A 54 -6.77 -10.23 -0.89
N ILE A 55 -7.80 -9.45 -0.55
CA ILE A 55 -7.65 -8.01 -0.33
C ILE A 55 -6.63 -7.77 0.79
N GLY A 56 -6.70 -8.53 1.88
CA GLY A 56 -5.74 -8.44 2.97
C GLY A 56 -4.30 -8.72 2.52
N PHE A 57 -4.09 -9.71 1.65
CA PHE A 57 -2.76 -9.95 1.07
C PHE A 57 -2.29 -8.75 0.26
N HIS A 58 -3.14 -8.20 -0.63
CA HIS A 58 -2.77 -7.05 -1.45
C HIS A 58 -2.40 -5.83 -0.61
N ILE A 59 -3.10 -5.57 0.49
CA ILE A 59 -2.78 -4.46 1.41
C ILE A 59 -1.43 -4.70 2.10
N ALA A 60 -1.18 -5.90 2.61
CA ALA A 60 0.12 -6.26 3.20
C ALA A 60 1.25 -6.13 2.15
N HIS A 61 1.00 -6.63 0.94
CA HIS A 61 1.96 -6.62 -0.16
C HIS A 61 2.28 -5.20 -0.65
N ILE A 62 1.32 -4.28 -0.69
CA ILE A 62 1.57 -2.87 -1.02
C ILE A 62 2.52 -2.25 0.00
N ASN A 63 2.27 -2.44 1.29
CA ASN A 63 3.11 -1.91 2.36
C ASN A 63 4.54 -2.48 2.28
N GLY A 64 4.66 -3.80 2.20
CA GLY A 64 5.96 -4.48 2.08
C GLY A 64 6.72 -4.08 0.80
N SER A 65 6.01 -3.94 -0.32
CA SER A 65 6.64 -3.56 -1.59
C SER A 65 7.17 -2.13 -1.57
N LEU A 66 6.44 -1.17 -1.01
CA LEU A 66 6.93 0.20 -0.89
C LEU A 66 8.17 0.30 0.01
N ASP A 67 8.18 -0.41 1.15
CA ASP A 67 9.34 -0.43 2.05
C ASP A 67 10.60 -0.99 1.36
N ARG A 68 10.44 -2.10 0.61
CA ARG A 68 11.52 -2.69 -0.18
C ARG A 68 11.98 -1.77 -1.31
N LEU A 69 11.05 -1.19 -2.08
CA LEU A 69 11.38 -0.29 -3.20
C LEU A 69 12.12 0.96 -2.72
N PHE A 70 11.74 1.53 -1.58
CA PHE A 70 12.47 2.66 -1.01
C PHE A 70 13.86 2.28 -0.51
N SER A 71 14.03 1.06 0.00
CA SER A 71 15.36 0.52 0.35
C SER A 71 16.25 0.41 -0.89
N TYR A 72 15.72 -0.14 -1.98
CA TYR A 72 16.45 -0.22 -3.24
C TYR A 72 16.75 1.14 -3.85
N ALA A 73 15.83 2.11 -3.75
CA ALA A 73 16.07 3.47 -4.22
C ALA A 73 17.23 4.17 -3.48
N ARG A 74 17.53 3.75 -2.24
CA ARG A 74 18.69 4.20 -1.45
C ARG A 74 19.96 3.37 -1.70
N GLY A 75 19.91 2.36 -2.56
CA GLY A 75 21.02 1.43 -2.79
C GLY A 75 21.27 0.47 -1.62
N GLU A 76 20.30 0.31 -0.73
CA GLU A 76 20.39 -0.53 0.46
C GLU A 76 19.97 -1.97 0.17
N GLN A 77 20.50 -2.90 0.97
CA GLN A 77 20.04 -4.29 0.98
C GLN A 77 18.86 -4.45 1.94
N LEU A 78 18.00 -5.43 1.67
CA LEU A 78 16.90 -5.73 2.58
C LEU A 78 17.41 -6.15 3.96
N THR A 79 16.72 -5.71 5.00
CA THR A 79 16.94 -6.18 6.37
C THR A 79 16.33 -7.57 6.58
N LEU A 80 16.68 -8.22 7.69
CA LEU A 80 16.02 -9.48 8.09
C LEU A 80 14.53 -9.27 8.37
N SER A 81 14.13 -8.13 8.94
CA SER A 81 12.73 -7.83 9.21
C SER A 81 11.93 -7.66 7.92
N GLN A 82 12.50 -7.02 6.89
CA GLN A 82 11.88 -6.86 5.58
C GLN A 82 11.71 -8.19 4.85
N ARG A 83 12.71 -9.08 4.89
CA ARG A 83 12.59 -10.44 4.35
C ARG A 83 11.52 -11.25 5.09
N SER A 84 11.53 -11.19 6.42
CA SER A 84 10.54 -11.89 7.24
C SER A 84 9.12 -11.32 7.07
N TYR A 85 8.98 -10.03 6.76
CA TYR A 85 7.69 -9.46 6.39
C TYR A 85 7.20 -10.04 5.06
N LEU A 86 8.05 -10.03 4.03
CA LEU A 86 7.75 -10.60 2.70
C LEU A 86 7.27 -12.05 2.77
N GLU A 87 7.96 -12.89 3.55
CA GLU A 87 7.58 -14.30 3.76
C GLU A 87 6.22 -14.47 4.46
N ARG A 88 5.73 -13.45 5.16
CA ARG A 88 4.51 -13.49 5.98
C ARG A 88 3.39 -12.60 5.46
N GLU A 89 3.51 -11.98 4.29
CA GLU A 89 2.49 -11.07 3.75
C GLU A 89 1.09 -11.71 3.71
N ASP A 90 1.02 -13.00 3.37
CA ASP A 90 -0.24 -13.77 3.40
C ASP A 90 -0.73 -14.04 4.83
N ALA A 91 0.16 -14.44 5.75
CA ALA A 91 -0.21 -14.67 7.14
C ALA A 91 -0.66 -13.37 7.86
N ILE A 92 -0.13 -12.22 7.47
CA ILE A 92 -0.53 -10.90 7.99
C ILE A 92 -1.97 -10.60 7.61
N ALA A 93 -2.42 -10.96 6.40
CA ALA A 93 -3.80 -10.79 5.97
C ALA A 93 -4.80 -11.52 6.89
N HIS A 94 -4.39 -12.68 7.43
CA HIS A 94 -5.24 -13.57 8.21
C HIS A 94 -5.17 -13.34 9.73
N ASN A 95 -4.23 -12.53 10.23
CA ASN A 95 -4.02 -12.28 11.67
C ASN A 95 -4.63 -10.96 12.17
N THR A 96 -5.42 -10.28 11.35
CA THR A 96 -6.17 -9.07 11.75
C THR A 96 -7.45 -9.48 12.50
N GLY A 97 -7.29 -9.88 13.77
CA GLY A 97 -8.35 -10.11 14.74
C GLY A 97 -8.35 -9.06 15.84
#